data_AF-A0A174F674-F1
#
_entry.id   AF-A0A174F674-F1
#
_cell.length_a   1.000
_cell.length_b   1.000
_cell.length_c   1.000
_cell.angle_alpha   90.00
_cell.angle_beta   90.00
_cell.angle_gamma   90.00
#
_symmetry.space_group_name_H-M   'P 1'
#
loop_
_entity.id
_entity.type
_entity.pdbx_description
1 polymer ?
#
loop_
_entity_poly.entity_id
_entity_poly.type
_entity_poly.pdbx_seq_one_letter_code
_entity_poly.pdbx_strand_id
1 'polypeptide(L)'
;MKIGFDNEKYLSMQSEHIRERINQFDNKLYLEFGGKLFDDYHAARVLPGFAPDSKLRLLKQLSDQAEIVIVISARDIEKNKVRGDLGITYDSDVLRLMDSFRENGLYVGSVVITQYSGQESAVLFKNRLENLDIPVYMHYCINGYPSNIPLIISDDGYGKNDYIVTSRPLVIVTAPGPGSGKMATCLSQLYHEHKRGIHAGYAKFETFPIWNLPLKHPVNLAYEAATADLNDINMIDPFHLEAYGVTTVNYNRDVEIYPVLNTIFEKIYGKSPYKSPTDMGVNMAGKCICDDEVCREASRQEIVRRYFASLNSLLMGTTSEEEAQKIELLMNQANVSVQDRKVVAKALERSRETNGPAAAMELDDGRMITGKTTNLLGASAALLLNVLKELAGIDHELHVISPESIEPIQKLKVDYLKSKNPRLHTDEVLIALSASAANSNMARRALEQLPKLEGCQAHTSVMLSDVDIKTFKKLGVQLTCQAVYETDHIYH
;
A
#
# COMPACT_ATOMS: atom_id res chain seq x y z
N MET A 1 -10.21 6.40 17.81
CA MET A 1 -9.51 5.10 17.57
C MET A 1 -8.48 4.77 18.67
N LYS A 2 -8.35 3.49 19.08
CA LYS A 2 -7.31 3.01 20.02
C LYS A 2 -5.96 2.83 19.29
N ILE A 3 -4.85 3.06 19.99
CA ILE A 3 -3.48 2.90 19.47
C ILE A 3 -2.93 1.54 19.92
N GLY A 4 -2.34 0.79 19.00
CA GLY A 4 -1.63 -0.47 19.25
C GLY A 4 -0.18 -0.49 18.79
N PHE A 5 0.29 0.58 18.14
CA PHE A 5 1.65 0.71 17.62
C PHE A 5 2.29 2.04 18.02
N ASP A 6 3.52 1.99 18.53
CA ASP A 6 4.31 3.15 18.89
C ASP A 6 5.20 3.59 17.71
N ASN A 7 4.75 4.63 17.01
CA ASN A 7 5.41 5.12 15.81
C ASN A 7 6.76 5.79 16.09
N GLU A 8 6.88 6.53 17.18
CA GLU A 8 8.13 7.24 17.51
C GLU A 8 9.21 6.25 17.95
N LYS A 9 8.83 5.26 18.76
CA LYS A 9 9.71 4.13 19.08
C LYS A 9 10.16 3.40 17.81
N TYR A 10 9.25 3.18 16.87
CA TYR A 10 9.59 2.55 15.59
C TYR A 10 10.61 3.36 14.79
N LEU A 11 10.41 4.68 14.62
CA LEU A 11 11.36 5.53 13.88
C LEU A 11 12.76 5.48 14.51
N SER A 12 12.85 5.63 15.83
CA SER A 12 14.12 5.56 16.54
C SER A 12 14.79 4.18 16.39
N MET A 13 14.07 3.11 16.75
CA MET A 13 14.62 1.75 16.76
C MET A 13 14.99 1.26 15.36
N GLN A 14 14.17 1.58 14.36
CA GLN A 14 14.40 1.15 12.99
C GLN A 14 15.57 1.90 12.34
N SER A 15 15.72 3.21 12.60
CA SER A 15 16.87 3.98 12.09
C SER A 15 18.18 3.54 12.75
N GLU A 16 18.17 3.31 14.06
CA GLU A 16 19.32 2.78 14.80
C GLU A 16 19.73 1.41 14.27
N HIS A 17 18.78 0.49 14.09
CA HIS A 17 19.10 -0.84 13.57
C HIS A 17 19.66 -0.83 12.14
N ILE A 18 19.22 0.09 11.28
CA ILE A 18 19.81 0.29 9.96
C ILE A 18 21.25 0.82 10.08
N ARG A 19 21.53 1.76 11.00
CA ARG A 19 22.90 2.24 11.25
C ARG A 19 23.81 1.13 11.78
N GLU A 20 23.32 0.30 12.70
CA GLU A 20 24.05 -0.89 13.17
C GLU A 20 24.38 -1.83 12.01
N ARG A 21 23.42 -2.07 11.11
CA ARG A 21 23.64 -2.91 9.92
C ARG A 21 24.72 -2.33 9.01
N ILE A 22 24.76 -1.01 8.79
CA ILE A 22 25.82 -0.35 8.00
C ILE A 22 27.19 -0.58 8.64
N ASN A 23 27.28 -0.47 9.97
CA ASN A 23 28.52 -0.63 10.73
C ASN A 23 29.06 -2.07 10.78
N GLN A 24 28.26 -3.08 10.41
CA GLN A 24 28.72 -4.47 10.29
C GLN A 24 29.57 -4.72 9.03
N PHE A 25 29.57 -3.76 8.10
CA PHE A 25 30.36 -3.78 6.87
C PHE A 25 31.34 -2.59 6.86
N ASP A 26 32.02 -2.31 5.75
CA ASP A 26 32.96 -1.18 5.64
C ASP A 26 32.21 0.15 5.43
N ASN A 27 31.23 0.43 6.29
CA ASN A 27 30.37 1.62 6.22
C ASN A 27 29.72 1.81 4.84
N LYS A 28 29.32 0.72 4.19
CA LYS A 28 28.63 0.72 2.90
C LYS A 28 27.53 -0.34 2.88
N LEU A 29 26.28 0.06 2.66
CA LEU A 29 25.13 -0.83 2.64
C LEU A 29 24.22 -0.51 1.46
N TYR A 30 23.93 -1.52 0.64
CA TYR A 30 22.88 -1.48 -0.37
C TYR A 30 21.59 -2.07 0.24
N LEU A 31 20.62 -1.21 0.50
CA LEU A 31 19.34 -1.57 1.11
C LEU A 31 18.26 -1.71 0.04
N GLU A 32 17.83 -2.94 -0.23
CA GLU A 32 16.64 -3.17 -1.05
C GLU A 32 15.41 -2.68 -0.26
N PHE A 33 14.71 -1.68 -0.82
CA PHE A 33 13.54 -1.11 -0.18
C PHE A 33 12.26 -1.63 -0.85
N GLY A 34 11.53 -2.51 -0.15
CA GLY A 34 10.29 -3.11 -0.59
C GLY A 34 9.03 -2.32 -0.19
N GLY A 35 7.97 -2.49 -0.99
CA GLY A 35 6.64 -1.93 -0.72
C GLY A 35 6.48 -0.44 -1.00
N LYS A 36 5.31 0.10 -0.61
CA LYS A 36 4.98 1.53 -0.78
C LYS A 36 5.75 2.37 0.23
N LEU A 37 6.35 3.48 -0.22
CA LEU A 37 7.16 4.39 0.62
C LEU A 37 6.38 5.55 1.23
N PHE A 38 5.47 6.16 0.47
CA PHE A 38 4.81 7.41 0.84
C PHE A 38 3.44 7.21 1.50
N ASP A 39 2.77 6.10 1.17
CA ASP A 39 1.33 5.92 1.39
C ASP A 39 1.02 4.49 1.85
N ASP A 40 1.66 4.03 2.93
CA ASP A 40 1.40 2.68 3.48
C ASP A 40 0.12 2.64 4.33
N TYR A 41 -1.01 2.91 3.69
CA TYR A 41 -2.32 2.88 4.35
C TYR A 41 -2.72 1.46 4.80
N HIS A 42 -2.10 0.41 4.24
CA HIS A 42 -2.31 -0.95 4.75
C HIS A 42 -1.69 -1.07 6.14
N ALA A 43 -0.40 -0.71 6.30
CA ALA A 43 0.27 -0.69 7.59
C ALA A 43 -0.49 0.16 8.62
N ALA A 44 -0.92 1.37 8.25
CA ALA A 44 -1.65 2.27 9.15
C ALA A 44 -2.96 1.67 9.70
N ARG A 45 -3.65 0.85 8.91
CA ARG A 45 -4.89 0.18 9.35
C ARG A 45 -4.65 -1.12 10.11
N VAL A 46 -3.57 -1.83 9.82
CA VAL A 46 -3.20 -3.10 10.46
C VAL A 46 -2.47 -2.87 11.79
N LEU A 47 -1.72 -1.78 11.90
CA LEU A 47 -0.96 -1.35 13.07
C LEU A 47 -1.44 0.04 13.53
N PRO A 48 -2.58 0.15 14.26
CA PRO A 48 -3.12 1.44 14.67
C PRO A 48 -2.11 2.28 15.44
N GLY A 49 -1.69 3.41 14.86
CA GLY A 49 -0.59 4.25 15.37
C GLY A 49 0.56 4.37 14.37
N PHE A 50 0.74 3.41 13.46
CA PHE A 50 1.68 3.53 12.33
C PHE A 50 1.19 4.62 11.37
N ALA A 51 2.03 5.64 11.12
CA ALA A 51 1.67 6.71 10.19
C ALA A 51 1.90 6.24 8.72
N PRO A 52 1.01 6.58 7.77
CA PRO A 52 1.18 6.18 6.36
C PRO A 52 2.53 6.59 5.75
N ASP A 53 3.11 7.69 6.24
CA ASP A 53 4.39 8.27 5.81
C ASP A 53 5.58 7.85 6.69
N SER A 54 5.43 6.88 7.62
CA SER A 54 6.50 6.51 8.56
C SER A 54 7.78 6.04 7.89
N LYS A 55 7.70 5.39 6.73
CA LYS A 55 8.89 5.00 5.96
C LYS A 55 9.63 6.22 5.41
N LEU A 56 8.92 7.22 4.92
CA LEU A 56 9.52 8.49 4.48
C LEU A 56 10.18 9.22 5.66
N ARG A 57 9.51 9.28 6.82
CA ARG A 57 10.09 9.87 8.04
C ARG A 57 11.37 9.15 8.48
N LEU A 58 11.37 7.82 8.41
CA LEU A 58 12.56 7.00 8.65
C LEU A 58 13.70 7.37 7.68
N LEU A 59 13.41 7.51 6.38
CA LEU A 59 14.41 7.92 5.40
C LEU A 59 14.97 9.32 5.69
N LYS A 60 14.12 10.26 6.14
CA LYS A 60 14.56 11.61 6.52
C LYS A 60 15.56 11.58 7.68
N GLN A 61 15.40 10.69 8.66
CA GLN A 61 16.36 10.52 9.76
C GLN A 61 17.73 9.97 9.31
N LEU A 62 17.82 9.44 8.09
CA LEU A 62 19.02 8.90 7.47
C LEU A 62 19.48 9.76 6.28
N SER A 63 18.88 10.94 6.07
CA SER A 63 18.99 11.72 4.84
C SER A 63 20.37 12.31 4.58
N ASP A 64 21.21 12.50 5.60
CA ASP A 64 22.60 12.93 5.48
C ASP A 64 23.51 11.83 4.92
N GLN A 65 23.19 10.58 5.25
CA GLN A 65 23.97 9.39 4.91
C GLN A 65 23.34 8.50 3.81
N ALA A 66 22.14 8.82 3.33
CA ALA A 66 21.38 8.01 2.38
C ALA A 66 21.39 8.57 0.95
N GLU A 67 21.66 7.73 -0.04
CA GLU A 67 21.54 8.03 -1.47
C GLU A 67 20.49 7.11 -2.09
N ILE A 68 19.52 7.69 -2.81
CA ILE A 68 18.46 6.94 -3.46
C ILE A 68 18.89 6.55 -4.88
N VAL A 69 18.74 5.27 -5.20
CA VAL A 69 18.86 4.72 -6.55
C VAL A 69 17.51 4.13 -6.95
N ILE A 70 16.96 4.62 -8.06
CA ILE A 70 15.66 4.15 -8.57
C ILE A 70 15.90 3.17 -9.71
N VAL A 71 15.35 1.97 -9.61
CA VAL A 71 15.47 0.95 -10.66
C VAL A 71 14.15 0.77 -11.41
N ILE A 72 14.24 0.56 -12.71
CA ILE A 72 13.11 0.31 -13.61
C ILE A 72 13.47 -0.77 -14.63
N SER A 73 12.56 -1.69 -14.92
CA SER A 73 12.80 -2.74 -15.92
C SER A 73 12.61 -2.18 -17.34
N ALA A 74 13.57 -2.43 -18.23
CA ALA A 74 13.45 -2.17 -19.66
C ALA A 74 12.21 -2.84 -20.27
N ARG A 75 11.83 -4.02 -19.77
CA ARG A 75 10.63 -4.74 -20.22
C ARG A 75 9.34 -4.04 -19.80
N ASP A 76 9.32 -3.44 -18.61
CA ASP A 76 8.16 -2.71 -18.10
C ASP A 76 8.00 -1.35 -18.83
N ILE A 77 9.11 -0.71 -19.22
CA ILE A 77 9.10 0.47 -20.11
C ILE A 77 8.50 0.10 -21.48
N GLU A 78 9.02 -0.97 -22.12
CA GLU A 78 8.55 -1.42 -23.44
C GLU A 78 7.05 -1.75 -23.45
N LYS A 79 6.54 -2.30 -22.34
CA LYS A 79 5.13 -2.66 -22.18
C LYS A 79 4.23 -1.50 -21.76
N ASN A 80 4.77 -0.30 -21.54
CA ASN A 80 4.06 0.84 -20.94
C ASN A 80 3.31 0.42 -19.67
N LYS A 81 3.97 -0.36 -18.81
CA LYS A 81 3.32 -0.93 -17.63
C LYS A 81 2.77 0.19 -16.75
N VAL A 82 1.48 0.10 -16.43
CA VAL A 82 0.77 1.09 -15.61
C VAL A 82 0.78 0.66 -14.16
N ARG A 83 1.02 1.62 -13.27
CA ARG A 83 0.93 1.44 -11.83
C ARG A 83 -0.53 1.57 -11.39
N GLY A 84 -1.13 0.48 -10.94
CA GLY A 84 -2.58 0.38 -10.73
C GLY A 84 -3.18 1.37 -9.72
N ASP A 85 -2.43 1.83 -8.72
CA ASP A 85 -2.91 2.78 -7.72
C ASP A 85 -2.89 4.25 -8.19
N LEU A 86 -2.03 4.60 -9.14
CA LEU A 86 -1.86 5.97 -9.65
C LEU A 86 -2.36 6.16 -11.09
N GLY A 87 -2.50 5.07 -11.87
CA GLY A 87 -2.92 5.14 -13.26
C GLY A 87 -1.88 5.74 -14.21
N ILE A 88 -0.61 5.82 -13.80
CA ILE A 88 0.51 6.31 -14.61
C ILE A 88 1.48 5.20 -14.98
N THR A 89 2.22 5.37 -16.07
CA THR A 89 3.25 4.40 -16.51
C THR A 89 4.45 4.39 -15.55
N TYR A 90 5.18 3.28 -15.51
CA TYR A 90 6.32 3.11 -14.60
C TYR A 90 7.44 4.13 -14.86
N ASP A 91 7.71 4.49 -16.11
CA ASP A 91 8.69 5.52 -16.48
C ASP A 91 8.27 6.92 -15.99
N SER A 92 6.97 7.23 -16.05
CA SER A 92 6.42 8.46 -15.44
C SER A 92 6.51 8.42 -13.92
N ASP A 93 6.29 7.27 -13.31
CA ASP A 93 6.39 7.09 -11.85
C ASP A 93 7.84 7.22 -11.34
N VAL A 94 8.85 6.85 -12.15
CA VAL A 94 10.26 7.14 -11.83
C VAL A 94 10.46 8.64 -11.61
N LEU A 95 10.04 9.49 -12.55
CA LEU A 95 10.18 10.94 -12.42
C LEU A 95 9.42 11.48 -11.21
N ARG A 96 8.17 11.01 -11.01
CA ARG A 96 7.36 11.39 -9.83
C ARG A 96 8.04 11.00 -8.52
N LEU A 97 8.64 9.80 -8.44
CA LEU A 97 9.38 9.35 -7.26
C LEU A 97 10.60 10.25 -7.02
N MET A 98 11.36 10.59 -8.07
CA MET A 98 12.51 11.49 -7.96
C MET A 98 12.13 12.84 -7.37
N ASP A 99 11.08 13.48 -7.92
CA ASP A 99 10.59 14.77 -7.43
C ASP A 99 10.14 14.66 -5.98
N SER A 100 9.36 13.62 -5.66
CA SER A 100 8.87 13.41 -4.30
C SER A 100 10.00 13.18 -3.29
N PHE A 101 11.07 12.46 -3.65
CA PHE A 101 12.24 12.33 -2.77
C PHE A 101 12.98 13.67 -2.60
N ARG A 102 13.20 14.42 -3.69
CA ARG A 102 13.89 15.71 -3.67
C ARG A 102 13.14 16.76 -2.86
N GLU A 103 11.81 16.85 -3.02
CA GLU A 103 10.92 17.71 -2.22
C GLU A 103 11.01 17.39 -0.71
N ASN A 104 11.35 16.15 -0.37
CA ASN A 104 11.53 15.69 0.99
C ASN A 104 12.98 15.75 1.49
N GLY A 105 13.88 16.43 0.75
CA GLY A 105 15.27 16.64 1.14
C GLY A 105 16.16 15.39 1.01
N LEU A 106 15.73 14.38 0.26
CA LEU A 106 16.49 13.15 0.03
C LEU A 106 17.32 13.28 -1.26
N TYR A 107 18.57 12.83 -1.20
CA TYR A 107 19.46 12.84 -2.36
C TYR A 107 19.13 11.67 -3.29
N VAL A 108 18.73 11.99 -4.52
CA VAL A 108 18.51 11.01 -5.58
C VAL A 108 19.73 10.99 -6.48
N GLY A 109 20.51 9.91 -6.42
CA GLY A 109 21.78 9.77 -7.12
C GLY A 109 21.64 9.39 -8.58
N SER A 110 20.85 8.34 -8.87
CA SER A 110 20.78 7.80 -10.24
C SER A 110 19.54 6.95 -10.51
N VAL A 111 19.29 6.72 -11.81
CA VAL A 111 18.32 5.73 -12.30
C VAL A 111 19.07 4.54 -12.90
N VAL A 112 18.57 3.32 -12.68
CA VAL A 112 19.10 2.09 -13.29
C VAL A 112 18.02 1.46 -14.15
N ILE A 113 18.32 1.27 -15.43
CA ILE A 113 17.44 0.53 -16.34
C ILE A 113 17.93 -0.93 -16.35
N THR A 114 17.13 -1.82 -15.78
CA THR A 114 17.48 -3.24 -15.60
C THR A 114 16.89 -4.10 -16.71
N GLN A 115 17.40 -5.34 -16.83
CA GLN A 115 16.92 -6.33 -17.79
C GLN A 115 17.00 -5.85 -19.25
N TYR A 116 17.94 -4.95 -19.55
CA TYR A 116 18.12 -4.46 -20.89
C TYR A 116 18.66 -5.56 -21.81
N SER A 117 18.07 -5.63 -23.00
CA SER A 117 18.40 -6.58 -24.06
C SER A 117 18.17 -5.99 -25.46
N GLY A 118 18.31 -4.66 -25.60
CA GLY A 118 18.16 -3.96 -26.89
C GLY A 118 16.82 -3.25 -27.12
N GLN A 119 16.01 -3.02 -26.08
CA GLN A 119 14.75 -2.29 -26.16
C GLN A 119 14.95 -0.83 -26.60
N GLU A 120 14.30 -0.40 -27.68
CA GLU A 120 14.40 0.99 -28.17
C GLU A 120 13.76 2.00 -27.19
N SER A 121 12.61 1.63 -26.60
CA SER A 121 11.91 2.44 -25.61
C SER A 121 12.78 2.78 -24.39
N ALA A 122 13.61 1.82 -23.94
CA ALA A 122 14.56 1.99 -22.85
C ALA A 122 15.67 2.98 -23.21
N VAL A 123 16.14 2.98 -24.46
CA VAL A 123 17.17 3.93 -24.95
C VAL A 123 16.59 5.34 -25.02
N LEU A 124 15.36 5.51 -25.51
CA LEU A 124 14.67 6.80 -25.53
C LEU A 124 14.48 7.34 -24.11
N PHE A 125 14.09 6.49 -23.17
CA PHE A 125 13.96 6.88 -21.77
C PHE A 125 15.29 7.27 -21.12
N LYS A 126 16.37 6.51 -21.39
CA LYS A 126 17.73 6.87 -20.98
C LYS A 126 18.11 8.26 -21.49
N ASN A 127 17.96 8.52 -22.79
CA ASN A 127 18.29 9.81 -23.39
C ASN A 127 17.46 10.96 -22.78
N ARG A 128 16.18 10.71 -22.47
CA ARG A 128 15.32 11.68 -21.79
C ARG A 128 15.86 12.04 -20.41
N LEU A 129 16.30 11.05 -19.62
CA LEU A 129 16.86 11.27 -18.28
C LEU A 129 18.22 11.98 -18.34
N GLU A 130 19.08 11.61 -19.29
CA GLU A 130 20.37 12.27 -19.47
C GLU A 130 20.22 13.73 -19.89
N ASN A 131 19.22 14.06 -20.71
CA ASN A 131 18.87 15.45 -21.05
C ASN A 131 18.35 16.27 -19.86
N LEU A 132 17.98 15.60 -18.75
CA LEU A 132 17.60 16.23 -17.49
C LEU A 132 18.76 16.22 -16.48
N ASP A 133 19.98 15.93 -16.93
CA ASP A 133 21.19 15.80 -16.10
C ASP A 133 21.07 14.73 -15.00
N ILE A 134 20.29 13.67 -15.27
CA ILE A 134 20.12 12.54 -14.35
C ILE A 134 21.09 11.42 -14.74
N PRO A 135 21.99 10.96 -13.85
CA PRO A 135 22.83 9.80 -14.12
C PRO A 135 22.01 8.53 -14.35
N VAL A 136 22.28 7.83 -15.45
CA VAL A 136 21.60 6.59 -15.83
C VAL A 136 22.61 5.47 -16.03
N TYR A 137 22.33 4.30 -15.46
CA TYR A 137 23.13 3.09 -15.61
C TYR A 137 22.30 1.96 -16.24
N MET A 138 22.95 1.13 -17.06
CA MET A 138 22.32 0.02 -17.77
C MET A 138 22.73 -1.33 -17.15
N HIS A 139 21.73 -2.10 -16.74
CA HIS A 139 21.90 -3.47 -16.26
C HIS A 139 21.25 -4.44 -17.25
N TYR A 140 21.96 -5.52 -17.58
CA TYR A 140 21.64 -6.41 -18.69
C TYR A 140 20.97 -7.70 -18.22
N CYS A 141 20.28 -8.38 -19.14
CA CYS A 141 19.79 -9.73 -18.87
C CYS A 141 20.96 -10.71 -18.71
N ILE A 142 21.04 -11.39 -17.56
CA ILE A 142 22.01 -12.47 -17.31
C ILE A 142 21.33 -13.81 -17.58
N ASN A 143 21.89 -14.59 -18.51
CA ASN A 143 21.34 -15.89 -18.88
C ASN A 143 21.43 -16.87 -17.70
N GLY A 144 20.35 -17.61 -17.44
CA GLY A 144 20.30 -18.58 -16.34
C GLY A 144 20.25 -17.96 -14.94
N TYR A 145 19.96 -16.66 -14.81
CA TYR A 145 19.67 -16.04 -13.52
C TYR A 145 18.34 -16.58 -12.96
N PRO A 146 18.25 -16.93 -11.66
CA PRO A 146 19.28 -16.80 -10.62
C PRO A 146 20.16 -18.07 -10.43
N SER A 147 19.91 -19.15 -11.15
CA SER A 147 20.50 -20.47 -10.85
C SER A 147 21.96 -20.67 -11.31
N ASN A 148 22.43 -19.97 -12.34
CA ASN A 148 23.78 -20.15 -12.89
C ASN A 148 24.81 -19.25 -12.19
N ILE A 149 25.09 -19.55 -10.92
CA ILE A 149 25.96 -18.73 -10.05
C ILE A 149 27.35 -18.46 -10.64
N PRO A 150 28.07 -19.44 -11.23
CA PRO A 150 29.38 -19.18 -11.84
C PRO A 150 29.34 -18.12 -12.94
N LEU A 151 28.27 -18.11 -13.76
CA LEU A 151 28.10 -17.09 -14.79
C LEU A 151 27.69 -15.75 -14.17
N ILE A 152 26.80 -15.76 -13.17
CA ILE A 152 26.32 -14.55 -12.50
C ILE A 152 27.49 -13.75 -11.90
N ILE A 153 28.42 -14.43 -11.20
CA ILE A 153 29.56 -13.81 -10.53
C ILE A 153 30.79 -13.83 -11.46
N SER A 154 30.61 -13.36 -12.69
CA SER A 154 31.68 -13.28 -13.69
C SER A 154 31.61 -11.97 -14.47
N ASP A 155 32.63 -11.72 -15.30
CA ASP A 155 32.65 -10.59 -16.23
C ASP A 155 31.54 -10.67 -17.29
N ASP A 156 31.04 -11.87 -17.55
CA ASP A 156 29.91 -12.10 -18.47
C ASP A 156 28.53 -12.05 -17.81
N GLY A 157 28.49 -12.00 -16.47
CA GLY A 157 27.29 -11.82 -15.64
C GLY A 157 27.23 -10.40 -15.08
N TYR A 158 27.40 -10.24 -13.77
CA TYR A 158 27.39 -8.92 -13.13
C TYR A 158 28.46 -7.98 -13.68
N GLY A 159 29.59 -8.46 -14.19
CA GLY A 159 30.61 -7.58 -14.77
C GLY A 159 30.20 -6.90 -16.08
N LYS A 160 29.12 -7.33 -16.74
CA LYS A 160 28.52 -6.61 -17.87
C LYS A 160 27.72 -5.40 -17.45
N ASN A 161 27.19 -5.40 -16.23
CA ASN A 161 26.37 -4.31 -15.75
C ASN A 161 27.24 -3.07 -15.51
N ASP A 162 26.67 -1.90 -15.74
CA ASP A 162 27.32 -0.66 -15.36
C ASP A 162 27.46 -0.58 -13.84
N TYR A 163 28.67 -0.23 -13.38
CA TYR A 163 28.91 0.09 -11.98
C TYR A 163 28.30 1.44 -11.63
N ILE A 164 27.37 1.44 -10.69
CA ILE A 164 26.69 2.63 -10.20
C ILE A 164 27.64 3.34 -9.24
N VAL A 165 28.13 4.52 -9.63
CA VAL A 165 28.98 5.33 -8.78
C VAL A 165 28.12 5.99 -7.71
N THR A 166 28.34 5.61 -6.45
CA THR A 166 27.59 6.13 -5.29
C THR A 166 28.53 6.78 -4.28
N SER A 167 28.05 7.85 -3.66
CA SER A 167 28.86 8.71 -2.77
C SER A 167 28.59 8.48 -1.28
N ARG A 168 27.39 7.99 -0.95
CA ARG A 168 26.94 7.86 0.45
C ARG A 168 27.06 6.43 0.98
N PRO A 169 27.19 6.25 2.30
CA PRO A 169 27.35 4.92 2.91
C PRO A 169 26.07 4.07 2.82
N LEU A 170 24.88 4.68 2.89
CA LEU A 170 23.62 3.96 2.70
C LEU A 170 23.08 4.23 1.30
N VAL A 171 22.97 3.19 0.47
CA VAL A 171 22.36 3.25 -0.85
C VAL A 171 21.02 2.55 -0.81
N ILE A 172 19.94 3.31 -1.00
CA ILE A 172 18.57 2.82 -0.94
C ILE A 172 18.10 2.53 -2.35
N VAL A 173 17.86 1.26 -2.64
CA VAL A 173 17.45 0.79 -3.96
C VAL A 173 15.94 0.60 -3.96
N THR A 174 15.22 1.43 -4.71
CA THR A 174 13.75 1.44 -4.80
C THR A 174 13.27 1.35 -6.24
N ALA A 175 11.97 1.15 -6.46
CA ALA A 175 11.38 0.99 -7.79
C ALA A 175 9.90 1.43 -7.82
N PRO A 176 9.34 1.72 -9.02
CA PRO A 176 7.90 1.90 -9.21
C PRO A 176 7.05 0.69 -8.77
N GLY A 177 7.61 -0.53 -8.82
CA GLY A 177 6.87 -1.74 -8.49
C GLY A 177 7.74 -3.00 -8.34
N PRO A 178 7.10 -4.16 -8.11
CA PRO A 178 7.77 -5.46 -8.05
C PRO A 178 8.32 -5.87 -9.43
N GLY A 179 9.37 -6.68 -9.45
CA GLY A 179 9.98 -7.22 -10.68
C GLY A 179 10.96 -6.28 -11.40
N SER A 180 11.17 -5.06 -10.92
CA SER A 180 12.06 -4.07 -11.56
C SER A 180 13.57 -4.30 -11.34
N GLY A 181 13.97 -5.39 -10.65
CA GLY A 181 15.37 -5.78 -10.50
C GLY A 181 16.13 -5.25 -9.27
N LYS A 182 15.43 -4.76 -8.22
CA LYS A 182 16.06 -4.18 -7.00
C LYS A 182 17.17 -5.07 -6.40
N MET A 183 16.83 -6.32 -6.07
CA MET A 183 17.78 -7.28 -5.51
C MET A 183 18.98 -7.51 -6.44
N ALA A 184 18.73 -7.76 -7.74
CA ALA A 184 19.78 -8.01 -8.72
C ALA A 184 20.75 -6.81 -8.85
N THR A 185 20.23 -5.58 -8.82
CA THR A 185 21.03 -4.35 -8.81
C THR A 185 21.89 -4.26 -7.54
N CYS A 186 21.35 -4.57 -6.36
CA CYS A 186 22.13 -4.57 -5.12
C CYS A 186 23.29 -5.58 -5.19
N LEU A 187 23.02 -6.81 -5.61
CA LEU A 187 24.03 -7.87 -5.72
C LEU A 187 25.09 -7.56 -6.79
N SER A 188 24.68 -6.94 -7.90
CA SER A 188 25.61 -6.44 -8.93
C SER A 188 26.56 -5.39 -8.35
N GLN A 189 26.05 -4.47 -7.51
CA GLN A 189 26.89 -3.50 -6.83
C GLN A 189 27.86 -4.18 -5.86
N LEU A 190 27.40 -5.16 -5.07
CA LEU A 190 28.29 -5.91 -4.19
C LEU A 190 29.45 -6.57 -4.95
N TYR A 191 29.18 -7.17 -6.11
CA TYR A 191 30.22 -7.72 -6.97
C TYR A 191 31.25 -6.66 -7.40
N HIS A 192 30.78 -5.49 -7.84
CA HIS A 192 31.65 -4.41 -8.29
C HIS A 192 32.43 -3.72 -7.17
N GLU A 193 31.84 -3.58 -5.98
CA GLU A 193 32.48 -3.05 -4.77
C GLU A 193 33.59 -4.00 -4.31
N HIS A 194 33.29 -5.30 -4.27
CA HIS A 194 34.27 -6.33 -3.92
C HIS A 194 35.46 -6.34 -4.90
N LYS A 195 35.22 -6.22 -6.22
CA LYS A 195 36.29 -6.04 -7.22
C LYS A 195 37.18 -4.81 -6.98
N ARG A 196 36.67 -3.81 -6.27
CA ARG A 196 37.36 -2.57 -5.90
C ARG A 196 37.95 -2.61 -4.49
N GLY A 197 37.85 -3.74 -3.79
CA GLY A 197 38.36 -3.91 -2.43
C GLY A 197 37.48 -3.25 -1.35
N ILE A 198 36.22 -2.94 -1.67
CA ILE A 198 35.26 -2.36 -0.73
C ILE A 198 34.33 -3.47 -0.23
N HIS A 199 34.30 -3.69 1.09
CA HIS A 199 33.39 -4.66 1.70
C HIS A 199 32.04 -3.99 1.98
N ALA A 200 31.22 -3.86 0.94
CA ALA A 200 29.84 -3.39 1.04
C ALA A 200 28.91 -4.51 1.52
N GLY A 201 27.83 -4.16 2.22
CA GLY A 201 26.78 -5.08 2.64
C GLY A 201 25.51 -4.96 1.80
N TYR A 202 24.65 -5.97 1.90
CA TYR A 202 23.29 -5.95 1.36
C TYR A 202 22.29 -6.25 2.47
N ALA A 203 21.17 -5.54 2.52
CA ALA A 203 20.06 -5.87 3.41
C ALA A 203 18.72 -5.60 2.73
N LYS A 204 17.65 -6.18 3.30
CA LYS A 204 16.29 -5.99 2.78
C LYS A 204 15.39 -5.33 3.81
N PHE A 205 14.69 -4.28 3.38
CA PHE A 205 13.68 -3.60 4.15
C PHE A 205 12.29 -3.95 3.64
N GLU A 206 11.52 -4.69 4.44
CA GLU A 206 10.10 -4.93 4.25
C GLU A 206 9.37 -4.85 5.59
N THR A 207 8.19 -4.24 5.60
CA THR A 207 7.39 -4.11 6.83
C THR A 207 6.62 -5.38 7.13
N PHE A 208 6.18 -6.11 6.10
CA PHE A 208 5.40 -7.34 6.21
C PHE A 208 6.00 -8.45 5.32
N PRO A 209 5.91 -9.72 5.74
CA PRO A 209 5.41 -10.17 7.05
C PRO A 209 6.33 -9.70 8.20
N ILE A 210 5.79 -9.62 9.41
CA ILE A 210 6.57 -9.27 10.60
C ILE A 210 7.19 -10.57 11.15
N TRP A 211 8.50 -10.68 10.99
CA TRP A 211 9.26 -11.90 11.22
C TRP A 211 9.16 -12.46 12.64
N ASN A 212 9.03 -11.59 13.64
CA ASN A 212 8.96 -11.96 15.06
C ASN A 212 7.52 -12.05 15.59
N LEU A 213 6.51 -12.02 14.71
CA LEU A 213 5.14 -12.41 15.05
C LEU A 213 4.86 -13.83 14.53
N PRO A 214 4.00 -14.61 15.21
CA PRO A 214 3.61 -15.94 14.74
C PRO A 214 3.04 -15.92 13.32
N LEU A 215 3.19 -17.04 12.61
CA LEU A 215 2.64 -17.20 11.25
C LEU A 215 1.13 -16.92 11.20
N LYS A 216 0.39 -17.44 12.18
CA LYS A 216 -1.07 -17.28 12.31
C LYS A 216 -1.48 -15.99 13.03
N HIS A 217 -0.55 -15.07 13.27
CA HIS A 217 -0.88 -13.78 13.86
C HIS A 217 -1.75 -12.99 12.88
N PRO A 218 -2.90 -12.40 13.30
CA PRO A 218 -3.77 -11.65 12.39
C PRO A 218 -3.06 -10.59 11.55
N VAL A 219 -2.02 -9.94 12.08
CA VAL A 219 -1.19 -8.97 11.34
C VAL A 219 -0.55 -9.61 10.10
N ASN A 220 0.05 -10.80 10.24
CA ASN A 220 0.66 -11.52 9.12
C ASN A 220 -0.41 -12.05 8.14
N LEU A 221 -1.54 -12.55 8.67
CA LEU A 221 -2.67 -13.00 7.84
C LEU A 221 -3.30 -11.84 7.04
N ALA A 222 -3.36 -10.63 7.61
CA ALA A 222 -3.85 -9.44 6.92
C ALA A 222 -2.93 -9.02 5.76
N TYR A 223 -1.62 -9.20 5.90
CA TYR A 223 -0.68 -9.02 4.79
C TYR A 223 -0.95 -10.03 3.67
N GLU A 224 -1.12 -11.32 4.00
CA GLU A 224 -1.41 -12.35 3.01
C GLU A 224 -2.75 -12.11 2.28
N ALA A 225 -3.74 -11.59 2.99
CA ALA A 225 -5.02 -11.17 2.41
C ALA A 225 -4.87 -9.93 1.49
N ALA A 226 -3.88 -9.08 1.73
CA ALA A 226 -3.59 -7.91 0.91
C ALA A 226 -2.73 -8.22 -0.33
N THR A 227 -2.08 -9.39 -0.35
CA THR A 227 -1.24 -9.89 -1.46
C THR A 227 -1.78 -11.20 -2.04
N ALA A 228 -3.08 -11.42 -1.93
CA ALA A 228 -3.73 -12.65 -2.40
C ALA A 228 -3.51 -12.87 -3.91
N ASP A 229 -3.37 -11.78 -4.68
CA ASP A 229 -3.06 -11.73 -6.12
C ASP A 229 -1.59 -12.04 -6.46
N LEU A 230 -0.66 -11.75 -5.55
CA LEU A 230 0.78 -11.86 -5.80
C LEU A 230 1.37 -13.25 -5.53
N ASN A 231 0.55 -14.20 -5.06
CA ASN A 231 0.97 -15.53 -4.62
C ASN A 231 2.11 -15.53 -3.58
N ASP A 232 2.27 -14.41 -2.86
CA ASP A 232 3.14 -14.36 -1.71
C ASP A 232 2.43 -15.10 -0.56
N ILE A 233 3.08 -16.14 -0.04
CA ILE A 233 2.55 -17.02 1.01
C ILE A 233 3.50 -16.95 2.20
N ASN A 234 2.97 -16.59 3.36
CA ASN A 234 3.76 -16.56 4.58
C ASN A 234 4.13 -18.00 4.98
N MET A 235 5.34 -18.19 5.47
CA MET A 235 5.82 -19.47 5.99
C MET A 235 6.84 -19.29 7.10
N ILE A 236 7.10 -20.37 7.82
CA ILE A 236 8.21 -20.38 8.77
C ILE A 236 9.53 -20.37 7.99
N ASP A 237 10.49 -19.55 8.42
CA ASP A 237 11.85 -19.57 7.89
C ASP A 237 12.58 -20.83 8.41
N PRO A 238 12.79 -21.85 7.57
CA PRO A 238 13.42 -23.08 8.01
C PRO A 238 14.90 -22.87 8.32
N PHE A 239 15.56 -21.92 7.65
CA PHE A 239 17.00 -21.65 7.82
C PHE A 239 17.27 -20.98 9.17
N HIS A 240 16.40 -20.05 9.59
CA HIS A 240 16.53 -19.41 10.90
C HIS A 240 16.26 -20.41 12.04
N LEU A 241 15.27 -21.29 11.85
CA LEU A 241 14.97 -22.35 12.80
C LEU A 241 16.12 -23.34 12.95
N GLU A 242 16.74 -23.75 11.85
CA GLU A 242 17.91 -24.65 11.87
C GLU A 242 19.14 -23.98 12.52
N ALA A 243 19.42 -22.72 12.17
CA ALA A 243 20.62 -22.03 12.62
C ALA A 243 20.56 -21.60 14.10
N TYR A 244 19.36 -21.25 14.61
CA TYR A 244 19.20 -20.61 15.92
C TYR A 244 18.19 -21.30 16.84
N GLY A 245 17.40 -22.27 16.35
CA GLY A 245 16.32 -22.89 17.12
C GLY A 245 15.13 -21.97 17.39
N VAL A 246 15.03 -20.84 16.66
CA VAL A 246 13.99 -19.82 16.83
C VAL A 246 13.06 -19.82 15.63
N THR A 247 11.75 -19.91 15.89
CA THR A 247 10.74 -19.82 14.84
C THR A 247 10.51 -18.35 14.43
N THR A 248 10.70 -18.05 13.16
CA THR A 248 10.42 -16.74 12.56
C THR A 248 9.60 -16.88 11.29
N VAL A 249 8.95 -15.80 10.87
CA VAL A 249 8.10 -15.78 9.68
C VAL A 249 8.81 -15.06 8.53
N ASN A 250 8.74 -15.68 7.36
CA ASN A 250 9.16 -15.10 6.09
C ASN A 250 8.10 -15.47 5.03
N TYR A 251 8.38 -15.32 3.74
CA TYR A 251 7.48 -15.74 2.66
C TYR A 251 8.21 -16.56 1.61
N ASN A 252 7.44 -17.36 0.88
CA ASN A 252 7.94 -18.37 -0.06
C ASN A 252 9.05 -17.86 -0.99
N ARG A 253 8.87 -16.71 -1.63
CA ARG A 253 9.83 -16.18 -2.61
C ARG A 253 11.22 -15.96 -2.01
N ASP A 254 11.29 -15.41 -0.81
CA ASP A 254 12.56 -15.10 -0.12
C ASP A 254 13.19 -16.37 0.46
N VAL A 255 12.38 -17.29 0.99
CA VAL A 255 12.85 -18.61 1.46
C VAL A 255 13.40 -19.44 0.30
N GLU A 256 12.71 -19.48 -0.83
CA GLU A 256 13.11 -20.26 -2.01
C GLU A 256 14.39 -19.72 -2.66
N ILE A 257 14.58 -18.40 -2.69
CA ILE A 257 15.78 -17.78 -3.30
C ILE A 257 16.99 -17.76 -2.36
N TYR A 258 16.78 -17.88 -1.05
CA TYR A 258 17.85 -17.73 -0.05
C TYR A 258 19.08 -18.63 -0.29
N PRO A 259 18.98 -19.93 -0.64
CA PRO A 259 20.16 -20.77 -0.89
C PRO A 259 21.05 -20.23 -2.01
N VAL A 260 20.44 -19.64 -3.03
CA VAL A 260 21.17 -19.00 -4.14
C VAL A 260 21.88 -17.74 -3.63
N LEU A 261 21.18 -16.89 -2.88
CA LEU A 261 21.77 -15.69 -2.28
C LEU A 261 22.92 -16.01 -1.34
N ASN A 262 22.76 -17.01 -0.47
CA ASN A 262 23.80 -17.47 0.45
C ASN A 262 25.08 -17.86 -0.31
N THR A 263 24.92 -18.64 -1.39
CA THR A 263 26.04 -19.04 -2.25
C THR A 263 26.67 -17.83 -2.95
N ILE A 264 25.88 -16.84 -3.37
CA ILE A 264 26.41 -15.59 -3.94
C ILE A 264 27.25 -14.83 -2.91
N PHE A 265 26.77 -14.68 -1.67
CA PHE A 265 27.55 -14.02 -0.62
C PHE A 265 28.84 -14.77 -0.28
N GLU A 266 28.81 -16.10 -0.21
CA GLU A 266 30.01 -16.92 -0.01
C GLU A 266 31.02 -16.76 -1.14
N LYS A 267 30.57 -16.65 -2.38
CA LYS A 267 31.45 -16.44 -3.54
C LYS A 267 32.04 -15.03 -3.60
N ILE A 268 31.30 -14.02 -3.18
CA ILE A 268 31.79 -12.63 -3.14
C ILE A 268 32.72 -12.43 -1.94
N TYR A 269 32.33 -12.83 -0.73
CA TYR A 269 33.04 -12.47 0.52
C TYR A 269 33.81 -13.62 1.17
N GLY A 270 33.75 -14.84 0.62
CA GLY A 270 34.34 -16.05 1.22
C GLY A 270 33.47 -16.66 2.34
N LYS A 271 32.54 -15.90 2.91
CA LYS A 271 31.53 -16.36 3.88
C LYS A 271 30.23 -15.58 3.71
N SER A 272 29.10 -16.21 3.98
CA SER A 272 27.83 -15.48 4.05
C SER A 272 27.73 -14.68 5.37
N PRO A 273 27.30 -13.41 5.33
CA PRO A 273 27.00 -12.66 6.55
C PRO A 273 25.67 -13.09 7.19
N TYR A 274 24.84 -13.85 6.48
CA TYR A 274 23.50 -14.25 6.90
C TYR A 274 23.39 -15.76 7.00
N LYS A 275 22.61 -16.25 7.98
CA LYS A 275 22.25 -17.66 8.08
C LYS A 275 20.81 -17.93 7.65
N SER A 276 20.00 -16.89 7.46
CA SER A 276 18.63 -17.01 6.98
C SER A 276 18.15 -15.72 6.26
N PRO A 277 17.03 -15.76 5.51
CA PRO A 277 16.41 -14.56 4.98
C PRO A 277 15.87 -13.64 6.10
N THR A 278 15.56 -14.17 7.29
CA THR A 278 15.27 -13.33 8.47
C THR A 278 16.50 -12.47 8.86
N ASP A 279 17.71 -13.02 8.87
CA ASP A 279 18.94 -12.26 9.17
C ASP A 279 19.22 -11.17 8.13
N MET A 280 18.86 -11.44 6.87
CA MET A 280 18.99 -10.50 5.74
C MET A 280 18.06 -9.29 5.87
N GLY A 281 16.94 -9.46 6.59
CA GLY A 281 15.98 -8.40 6.89
C GLY A 281 16.49 -7.42 7.97
N VAL A 282 15.92 -6.22 7.98
CA VAL A 282 16.17 -5.19 9.03
C VAL A 282 14.91 -4.74 9.76
N ASN A 283 13.78 -5.42 9.60
CA ASN A 283 12.48 -4.97 10.10
C ASN A 283 12.38 -5.02 11.64
N MET A 284 12.01 -3.89 12.25
CA MET A 284 11.82 -3.74 13.71
C MET A 284 10.35 -3.49 14.11
N ALA A 285 9.41 -3.51 13.16
CA ALA A 285 8.00 -3.16 13.41
C ALA A 285 7.37 -3.99 14.53
N GLY A 286 7.59 -5.31 14.58
CA GLY A 286 7.00 -6.18 15.60
C GLY A 286 7.41 -5.83 17.04
N LYS A 287 8.58 -5.19 17.24
CA LYS A 287 9.05 -4.75 18.58
C LYS A 287 8.40 -3.43 19.03
N CYS A 288 7.64 -2.80 18.15
CA CYS A 288 7.01 -1.50 18.36
C CYS A 288 5.49 -1.59 18.53
N ILE A 289 4.93 -2.80 18.51
CA ILE A 289 3.55 -3.06 18.94
C ILE A 289 3.48 -2.82 20.47
N CYS A 290 2.65 -1.88 20.89
CA CYS A 290 2.42 -1.54 22.30
C CYS A 290 1.12 -2.14 22.85
N ASP A 291 0.16 -2.52 21.99
CA ASP A 291 -1.06 -3.25 22.34
C ASP A 291 -1.38 -4.27 21.23
N ASP A 292 -1.10 -5.55 21.51
CA ASP A 292 -1.27 -6.65 20.55
C ASP A 292 -2.74 -6.88 20.20
N GLU A 293 -3.66 -6.74 21.17
CA GLU A 293 -5.09 -6.99 20.92
C GLU A 293 -5.70 -5.94 20.00
N VAL A 294 -5.25 -4.68 20.12
CA VAL A 294 -5.64 -3.62 19.18
C VAL A 294 -5.15 -3.93 17.76
N CYS A 295 -3.89 -4.35 17.60
CA CYS A 295 -3.36 -4.75 16.30
C CYS A 295 -4.07 -5.99 15.74
N ARG A 296 -4.37 -6.99 16.58
CA ARG A 296 -5.12 -8.20 16.19
C ARG A 296 -6.49 -7.85 15.65
N GLU A 297 -7.26 -7.04 16.37
CA GLU A 297 -8.60 -6.65 15.94
C GLU A 297 -8.57 -5.82 14.66
N ALA A 298 -7.68 -4.83 14.58
CA ALA A 298 -7.55 -4.01 13.38
C ALA A 298 -7.16 -4.83 12.14
N SER A 299 -6.30 -5.83 12.33
CA SER A 299 -5.91 -6.78 11.27
C SER A 299 -7.07 -7.68 10.83
N ARG A 300 -7.86 -8.22 11.78
CA ARG A 300 -9.09 -9.00 11.46
C ARG A 300 -10.06 -8.18 10.62
N GLN A 301 -10.27 -6.91 10.98
CA GLN A 301 -11.10 -5.99 10.20
C GLN A 301 -10.50 -5.72 8.81
N GLU A 302 -9.17 -5.60 8.66
CA GLU A 302 -8.53 -5.50 7.33
C GLU A 302 -8.79 -6.75 6.48
N ILE A 303 -8.70 -7.96 7.04
CA ILE A 303 -8.98 -9.21 6.30
C ILE A 303 -10.42 -9.20 5.77
N VAL A 304 -11.41 -8.86 6.61
CA VAL A 304 -12.82 -8.74 6.17
C VAL A 304 -12.97 -7.68 5.07
N ARG A 305 -12.26 -6.55 5.17
CA ARG A 305 -12.28 -5.51 4.13
C ARG A 305 -11.70 -6.01 2.81
N ARG A 306 -10.63 -6.82 2.85
CA ARG A 306 -10.04 -7.44 1.66
C ARG A 306 -10.99 -8.46 1.03
N TYR A 307 -11.71 -9.22 1.83
CA TYR A 307 -12.72 -10.15 1.33
C TYR A 307 -13.82 -9.43 0.54
N PHE A 308 -14.41 -8.37 1.09
CA PHE A 308 -15.40 -7.57 0.35
C PHE A 308 -14.82 -6.92 -0.92
N ALA A 309 -13.58 -6.42 -0.86
CA ALA A 309 -12.92 -5.85 -2.04
C ALA A 309 -12.75 -6.91 -3.15
N SER A 310 -12.32 -8.12 -2.78
CA SER A 310 -12.14 -9.23 -3.73
C SER A 310 -13.47 -9.67 -4.35
N LEU A 311 -14.54 -9.78 -3.55
CA LEU A 311 -15.89 -10.08 -4.06
C LEU A 311 -16.40 -9.01 -5.03
N ASN A 312 -16.13 -7.73 -4.74
CA ASN A 312 -16.51 -6.63 -5.63
C ASN A 312 -15.74 -6.69 -6.94
N SER A 313 -14.43 -6.98 -6.89
CA SER A 313 -13.60 -7.16 -8.09
C SER A 313 -14.02 -8.37 -8.93
N LEU A 314 -14.45 -9.46 -8.28
CA LEU A 314 -15.00 -10.64 -8.93
C LEU A 314 -16.31 -10.32 -9.67
N LEU A 315 -17.22 -9.58 -9.02
CA LEU A 315 -18.48 -9.14 -9.65
C LEU A 315 -18.24 -8.21 -10.86
N MET A 316 -17.18 -7.39 -10.82
CA MET A 316 -16.76 -6.55 -11.95
C MET A 316 -16.02 -7.32 -13.05
N GLY A 317 -15.72 -8.62 -12.85
CA GLY A 317 -14.99 -9.44 -13.81
C GLY A 317 -13.50 -9.07 -13.93
N THR A 318 -12.93 -8.43 -12.90
CA THR A 318 -11.53 -7.96 -12.90
C THR A 318 -10.54 -8.93 -12.25
N THR A 319 -11.05 -9.89 -11.47
CA THR A 319 -10.25 -10.89 -10.73
C THR A 319 -10.89 -12.27 -10.81
N SER A 320 -10.13 -13.32 -10.47
CA SER A 320 -10.60 -14.70 -10.41
C SER A 320 -11.25 -15.02 -9.07
N GLU A 321 -12.04 -16.09 -9.02
CA GLU A 321 -12.66 -16.60 -7.79
C GLU A 321 -11.62 -17.08 -6.75
N GLU A 322 -10.44 -17.51 -7.21
CA GLU A 322 -9.35 -18.03 -6.38
C GLU A 322 -8.89 -17.01 -5.32
N GLU A 323 -8.87 -15.72 -5.65
CA GLU A 323 -8.47 -14.66 -4.72
C GLU A 323 -9.43 -14.58 -3.53
N ALA A 324 -10.74 -14.59 -3.80
CA ALA A 324 -11.78 -14.51 -2.77
C ALA A 324 -11.76 -15.76 -1.88
N GLN A 325 -11.59 -16.96 -2.47
CA GLN A 325 -11.46 -18.22 -1.75
C GLN A 325 -10.23 -18.25 -0.84
N LYS A 326 -9.08 -17.74 -1.32
CA LYS A 326 -7.87 -17.62 -0.49
C LYS A 326 -8.10 -16.73 0.72
N ILE A 327 -8.74 -15.57 0.53
CA ILE A 327 -9.04 -14.65 1.63
C ILE A 327 -10.06 -15.26 2.60
N GLU A 328 -11.05 -16.02 2.13
CA GLU A 328 -12.00 -16.74 2.98
C GLU A 328 -11.30 -17.78 3.87
N LEU A 329 -10.30 -18.50 3.34
CA LEU A 329 -9.48 -19.40 4.16
C LEU A 329 -8.69 -18.63 5.23
N LEU A 330 -8.16 -17.46 4.90
CA LEU A 330 -7.46 -16.59 5.88
C LEU A 330 -8.41 -16.06 6.96
N MET A 331 -9.66 -15.74 6.61
CA MET A 331 -10.70 -15.37 7.56
C MET A 331 -10.97 -16.49 8.56
N ASN A 332 -11.11 -17.73 8.08
CA ASN A 332 -11.26 -18.90 8.93
C ASN A 332 -10.05 -19.11 9.86
N GLN A 333 -8.82 -18.94 9.35
CA GLN A 333 -7.61 -19.04 10.17
C GLN A 333 -7.52 -17.95 11.25
N ALA A 334 -8.00 -16.74 10.95
CA ALA A 334 -8.06 -15.62 11.87
C ALA A 334 -9.26 -15.68 12.84
N ASN A 335 -10.16 -16.66 12.66
CA ASN A 335 -11.44 -16.79 13.35
C ASN A 335 -12.28 -15.51 13.26
N VAL A 336 -12.44 -14.98 12.04
CA VAL A 336 -13.25 -13.79 11.75
C VAL A 336 -14.24 -14.08 10.61
N SER A 337 -15.39 -13.45 10.66
CA SER A 337 -16.46 -13.52 9.68
C SER A 337 -16.89 -12.12 9.23
N VAL A 338 -17.71 -12.05 8.18
CA VAL A 338 -18.31 -10.78 7.74
C VAL A 338 -19.22 -10.14 8.79
N GLN A 339 -19.71 -10.93 9.77
CA GLN A 339 -20.60 -10.46 10.83
C GLN A 339 -19.85 -9.70 11.93
N ASP A 340 -18.55 -9.98 12.11
CA ASP A 340 -17.69 -9.26 13.07
C ASP A 340 -17.47 -7.79 12.66
N ARG A 341 -17.76 -7.46 11.40
CA ARG A 341 -17.86 -6.09 10.91
C ARG A 341 -19.28 -5.56 11.11
N LYS A 342 -19.57 -4.99 12.28
CA LYS A 342 -20.91 -4.54 12.73
C LYS A 342 -21.71 -3.70 11.72
N VAL A 343 -21.03 -2.84 10.95
CA VAL A 343 -21.65 -2.00 9.90
C VAL A 343 -22.33 -2.81 8.80
N VAL A 344 -21.88 -4.04 8.54
CA VAL A 344 -22.48 -4.94 7.56
C VAL A 344 -23.91 -5.29 7.97
N ALA A 345 -24.07 -5.81 9.20
CA ALA A 345 -25.38 -6.21 9.70
C ALA A 345 -26.36 -5.04 9.73
N LYS A 346 -25.92 -3.85 10.15
CA LYS A 346 -26.78 -2.65 10.23
C LYS A 346 -27.18 -2.11 8.87
N ALA A 347 -26.30 -2.13 7.87
CA ALA A 347 -26.65 -1.74 6.51
C ALA A 347 -27.68 -2.71 5.90
N LEU A 348 -27.52 -4.02 6.12
CA LEU A 348 -28.43 -5.04 5.60
C LEU A 348 -29.78 -5.09 6.32
N GLU A 349 -29.82 -4.84 7.62
CA GLU A 349 -31.06 -4.63 8.39
C GLU A 349 -31.83 -3.44 7.81
N ARG A 350 -31.16 -2.29 7.65
CA ARG A 350 -31.78 -1.09 7.10
C ARG A 350 -32.28 -1.29 5.67
N SER A 351 -31.52 -1.99 4.84
CA SER A 351 -31.92 -2.29 3.45
C SER A 351 -33.21 -3.11 3.40
N ARG A 352 -33.35 -4.11 4.28
CA ARG A 352 -34.57 -4.92 4.41
C ARG A 352 -35.77 -4.12 4.89
N GLU A 353 -35.59 -3.26 5.90
CA GLU A 353 -36.66 -2.38 6.40
C GLU A 353 -37.20 -1.44 5.32
N THR A 354 -36.33 -0.93 4.45
CA THR A 354 -36.70 0.08 3.45
C THR A 354 -36.99 -0.50 2.09
N ASN A 355 -36.79 -1.80 1.89
CA ASN A 355 -36.86 -2.49 0.60
C ASN A 355 -36.06 -1.76 -0.50
N GLY A 356 -34.81 -1.38 -0.18
CA GLY A 356 -33.96 -0.63 -1.10
C GLY A 356 -32.52 -0.47 -0.59
N PRO A 357 -31.63 0.16 -1.35
CA PRO A 357 -30.25 0.33 -0.94
C PRO A 357 -30.13 1.14 0.36
N ALA A 358 -29.23 0.69 1.23
CA ALA A 358 -28.94 1.30 2.51
C ALA A 358 -27.44 1.28 2.82
N ALA A 359 -27.04 2.11 3.77
CA ALA A 359 -25.67 2.22 4.22
C ALA A 359 -25.62 2.41 5.74
N ALA A 360 -24.52 2.02 6.36
CA ALA A 360 -24.29 2.22 7.79
C ALA A 360 -22.84 2.67 8.05
N MET A 361 -22.66 3.45 9.12
CA MET A 361 -21.36 3.90 9.62
C MET A 361 -21.29 3.75 11.15
N GLU A 362 -20.17 3.26 11.65
CA GLU A 362 -19.82 3.27 13.08
C GLU A 362 -18.96 4.50 13.36
N LEU A 363 -19.39 5.34 14.30
CA LEU A 363 -18.63 6.49 14.78
C LEU A 363 -17.56 6.05 15.79
N ASP A 364 -16.60 6.93 16.08
CA ASP A 364 -15.53 6.68 17.06
C ASP A 364 -16.04 6.32 18.47
N ASP A 365 -17.24 6.77 18.84
CA ASP A 365 -17.89 6.46 20.12
C ASP A 365 -18.75 5.18 20.08
N GLY A 366 -18.76 4.47 18.95
CA GLY A 366 -19.50 3.23 18.74
C GLY A 366 -20.97 3.41 18.35
N ARG A 367 -21.47 4.65 18.21
CA ARG A 367 -22.83 4.88 17.68
C ARG A 367 -22.91 4.41 16.22
N MET A 368 -24.02 3.74 15.91
CA MET A 368 -24.32 3.24 14.57
C MET A 368 -25.32 4.16 13.88
N ILE A 369 -24.89 4.80 12.80
CA ILE A 369 -25.74 5.69 11.99
C ILE A 369 -26.04 5.01 10.66
N THR A 370 -27.27 5.16 10.17
CA THR A 370 -27.69 4.56 8.89
C THR A 370 -28.20 5.60 7.91
N GLY A 371 -28.12 5.28 6.62
CA GLY A 371 -28.69 6.01 5.51
C GLY A 371 -29.51 5.07 4.62
N LYS A 372 -30.53 5.62 3.96
CA LYS A 372 -31.38 4.90 3.01
C LYS A 372 -31.55 5.73 1.74
N THR A 373 -31.77 5.06 0.61
CA THR A 373 -32.13 5.75 -0.62
C THR A 373 -33.47 6.48 -0.46
N THR A 374 -33.53 7.70 -0.97
CA THR A 374 -34.74 8.54 -1.04
C THR A 374 -34.93 9.04 -2.47
N ASN A 375 -35.96 9.85 -2.70
CA ASN A 375 -36.15 10.50 -4.00
C ASN A 375 -35.03 11.50 -4.33
N LEU A 376 -34.38 12.04 -3.31
CA LEU A 376 -33.37 13.10 -3.46
C LEU A 376 -31.94 12.57 -3.34
N LEU A 377 -31.71 11.60 -2.46
CA LEU A 377 -30.38 11.15 -2.05
C LEU A 377 -30.22 9.65 -2.26
N GLY A 378 -29.05 9.25 -2.76
CA GLY A 378 -28.58 7.87 -2.63
C GLY A 378 -28.29 7.51 -1.16
N ALA A 379 -28.26 6.22 -0.84
CA ALA A 379 -28.04 5.73 0.52
C ALA A 379 -26.73 6.22 1.16
N SER A 380 -25.65 6.26 0.38
CA SER A 380 -24.32 6.77 0.78
C SER A 380 -24.37 8.25 1.15
N ALA A 381 -25.01 9.07 0.32
CA ALA A 381 -25.13 10.50 0.52
C ALA A 381 -26.06 10.84 1.71
N ALA A 382 -27.14 10.07 1.87
CA ALA A 382 -28.02 10.16 3.03
C ALA A 382 -27.31 9.78 4.33
N LEU A 383 -26.51 8.70 4.32
CA LEU A 383 -25.69 8.30 5.45
C LEU A 383 -24.72 9.41 5.86
N LEU A 384 -24.02 9.99 4.89
CA LEU A 384 -23.05 11.06 5.14
C LEU A 384 -23.71 12.26 5.84
N LEU A 385 -24.85 12.72 5.33
CA LEU A 385 -25.58 13.83 5.98
C LEU A 385 -26.08 13.47 7.37
N ASN A 386 -26.61 12.27 7.56
CA ASN A 386 -27.07 11.80 8.86
C ASN A 386 -25.93 11.79 9.88
N VAL A 387 -24.75 11.31 9.49
CA VAL A 387 -23.56 11.31 10.35
C VAL A 387 -23.12 12.74 10.69
N LEU A 388 -23.03 13.63 9.70
CA LEU A 388 -22.60 15.02 9.95
C LEU A 388 -23.57 15.76 10.86
N LYS A 389 -24.88 15.52 10.70
CA LYS A 389 -25.91 16.07 11.59
C LYS A 389 -25.78 15.54 13.01
N GLU A 390 -25.62 14.23 13.17
CA GLU A 390 -25.45 13.60 14.49
C GLU A 390 -24.21 14.15 15.22
N LEU A 391 -23.06 14.22 14.52
CA LEU A 391 -21.81 14.76 15.06
C LEU A 391 -21.93 16.25 15.41
N ALA A 392 -22.74 17.00 14.67
CA ALA A 392 -22.99 18.41 14.92
C ALA A 392 -24.08 18.64 16.00
N GLY A 393 -24.76 17.60 16.49
CA GLY A 393 -25.89 17.73 17.41
C GLY A 393 -27.10 18.43 16.76
N ILE A 394 -27.36 18.14 15.49
CA ILE A 394 -28.48 18.65 14.71
C ILE A 394 -29.54 17.57 14.59
N ASP A 395 -30.77 17.90 14.94
CA ASP A 395 -31.92 17.00 14.85
C ASP A 395 -32.10 16.42 13.42
N HIS A 396 -32.38 15.11 13.34
CA HIS A 396 -32.56 14.38 12.09
C HIS A 396 -33.70 14.90 11.20
N GLU A 397 -34.71 15.57 11.76
CA GLU A 397 -35.81 16.16 11.00
C GLU A 397 -35.44 17.50 10.34
N LEU A 398 -34.38 18.17 10.82
CA LEU A 398 -34.00 19.49 10.29
C LEU A 398 -33.20 19.39 8.99
N HIS A 399 -33.64 20.10 7.95
CA HIS A 399 -32.90 20.18 6.68
C HIS A 399 -31.68 21.09 6.81
N VAL A 400 -30.50 20.55 6.49
CA VAL A 400 -29.22 21.31 6.53
C VAL A 400 -28.77 21.82 5.17
N ILE A 401 -29.34 21.30 4.08
CA ILE A 401 -29.07 21.79 2.71
C ILE A 401 -30.28 22.58 2.23
N SER A 402 -30.06 23.79 1.72
CA SER A 402 -31.15 24.61 1.17
C SER A 402 -31.66 24.03 -0.16
N PRO A 403 -32.97 24.08 -0.44
CA PRO A 403 -33.50 23.72 -1.75
C PRO A 403 -32.83 24.48 -2.90
N GLU A 404 -32.50 25.75 -2.68
CA GLU A 404 -31.79 26.63 -3.63
C GLU A 404 -30.39 26.11 -4.00
N SER A 405 -29.75 25.31 -3.14
CA SER A 405 -28.46 24.68 -3.42
C SER A 405 -28.60 23.34 -4.18
N ILE A 406 -29.77 22.71 -4.11
CA ILE A 406 -30.04 21.38 -4.68
C ILE A 406 -30.65 21.49 -6.07
N GLU A 407 -31.64 22.37 -6.24
CA GLU A 407 -32.40 22.51 -7.48
C GLU A 407 -31.50 22.75 -8.71
N PRO A 408 -30.48 23.64 -8.68
CA PRO A 408 -29.61 23.84 -9.83
C PRO A 408 -28.84 22.58 -10.23
N ILE A 409 -28.41 21.76 -9.25
CA ILE A 409 -27.66 20.53 -9.50
C ILE A 409 -28.59 19.49 -10.15
N GLN A 410 -29.79 19.30 -9.60
CA GLN A 410 -30.75 18.36 -10.18
C GLN A 410 -31.18 18.77 -11.59
N LYS A 411 -31.42 20.07 -11.81
CA LYS A 411 -31.75 20.63 -13.12
C LYS A 411 -30.62 20.39 -14.11
N LEU A 412 -29.37 20.65 -13.73
CA LEU A 412 -28.20 20.34 -14.54
C LEU A 412 -28.17 18.85 -14.93
N LYS A 413 -28.33 17.94 -13.98
CA LYS A 413 -28.30 16.49 -14.23
C LYS A 413 -29.39 16.04 -15.19
N VAL A 414 -30.63 16.44 -14.97
CA VAL A 414 -31.80 15.92 -15.72
C VAL A 414 -32.01 16.69 -17.02
N ASP A 415 -32.06 18.02 -16.97
CA ASP A 415 -32.48 18.83 -18.11
C ASP A 415 -31.35 19.02 -19.13
N TYR A 416 -30.12 19.18 -18.66
CA TYR A 416 -28.97 19.51 -19.52
C TYR A 416 -28.10 18.28 -19.83
N LEU A 417 -27.75 17.50 -18.80
CA LEU A 417 -26.92 16.30 -18.94
C LEU A 417 -27.74 15.04 -19.25
N LYS A 418 -29.07 15.14 -19.27
CA LYS A 418 -30.00 14.05 -19.65
C LYS A 418 -29.84 12.78 -18.83
N SER A 419 -29.36 12.90 -17.59
CA SER A 419 -29.32 11.79 -16.64
C SER A 419 -30.74 11.38 -16.25
N LYS A 420 -30.99 10.06 -16.23
CA LYS A 420 -32.26 9.50 -15.77
C LYS A 420 -32.37 9.49 -14.24
N ASN A 421 -31.25 9.59 -13.53
CA ASN A 421 -31.21 9.54 -12.08
C ASN A 421 -31.03 10.96 -11.50
N PRO A 422 -32.06 11.56 -10.88
CA PRO A 422 -31.99 12.89 -10.28
C PRO A 422 -31.34 12.90 -8.90
N ARG A 423 -30.97 11.73 -8.35
CA ARG A 423 -30.39 11.63 -7.01
C ARG A 423 -29.00 12.23 -6.98
N LEU A 424 -28.67 12.86 -5.86
CA LEU A 424 -27.35 13.43 -5.63
C LEU A 424 -26.36 12.37 -5.15
N HIS A 425 -25.15 12.39 -5.72
CA HIS A 425 -23.98 11.66 -5.21
C HIS A 425 -23.39 12.37 -3.99
N THR A 426 -22.49 11.69 -3.28
CA THR A 426 -21.85 12.21 -2.06
C THR A 426 -21.08 13.52 -2.29
N ASP A 427 -20.38 13.66 -3.42
CA ASP A 427 -19.66 14.89 -3.78
C ASP A 427 -20.61 16.07 -4.05
N GLU A 428 -21.68 15.84 -4.82
CA GLU A 428 -22.73 16.82 -5.09
C GLU A 428 -23.41 17.28 -3.79
N VAL A 429 -23.65 16.35 -2.87
CA VAL A 429 -24.19 16.66 -1.53
C VAL A 429 -23.23 17.52 -0.71
N LEU A 430 -21.93 17.23 -0.74
CA LEU A 430 -20.94 18.05 -0.04
C LEU A 430 -20.82 19.45 -0.64
N ILE A 431 -20.91 19.58 -1.97
CA ILE A 431 -20.95 20.87 -2.66
C ILE A 431 -22.20 21.65 -2.23
N ALA A 432 -23.38 21.02 -2.25
CA ALA A 432 -24.63 21.67 -1.84
C ALA A 432 -24.62 22.07 -0.35
N LEU A 433 -24.06 21.23 0.52
CA LEU A 433 -23.87 21.53 1.95
C LEU A 433 -22.92 22.72 2.14
N SER A 434 -21.81 22.75 1.41
CA SER A 434 -20.84 23.85 1.43
C SER A 434 -21.47 25.16 0.97
N ALA A 435 -22.24 25.15 -0.13
CA ALA A 435 -22.99 26.31 -0.59
C ALA A 435 -24.00 26.80 0.46
N SER A 436 -24.71 25.87 1.11
CA SER A 436 -25.67 26.17 2.18
C SER A 436 -24.99 26.78 3.42
N ALA A 437 -23.73 26.44 3.69
CA ALA A 437 -22.95 26.95 4.82
C ALA A 437 -22.63 28.46 4.74
N ALA A 438 -22.80 29.08 3.57
CA ALA A 438 -22.70 30.54 3.44
C ALA A 438 -23.78 31.25 4.26
N ASN A 439 -25.02 30.74 4.23
CA ASN A 439 -26.19 31.41 4.82
C ASN A 439 -26.83 30.62 5.99
N SER A 440 -26.36 29.40 6.28
CA SER A 440 -26.89 28.56 7.35
C SER A 440 -25.81 28.16 8.35
N ASN A 441 -25.99 28.57 9.61
CA ASN A 441 -25.11 28.17 10.71
C ASN A 441 -25.19 26.65 10.97
N MET A 442 -26.34 26.03 10.70
CA MET A 442 -26.50 24.57 10.82
C MET A 442 -25.66 23.82 9.77
N ALA A 443 -25.71 24.27 8.52
CA ALA A 443 -24.91 23.68 7.44
C ALA A 443 -23.41 23.80 7.72
N ARG A 444 -22.98 24.96 8.23
CA ARG A 444 -21.58 25.19 8.62
C ARG A 444 -21.12 24.23 9.72
N ARG A 445 -21.90 24.10 10.80
CA ARG A 445 -21.61 23.17 11.90
C ARG A 445 -21.50 21.73 11.43
N ALA A 446 -22.35 21.30 10.48
CA ALA A 446 -22.28 19.97 9.89
C ALA A 446 -21.00 19.78 9.05
N LEU A 447 -20.65 20.76 8.21
CA LEU A 447 -19.45 20.73 7.37
C LEU A 447 -18.15 20.64 8.20
N GLU A 448 -18.10 21.36 9.33
CA GLU A 448 -16.97 21.33 10.27
C GLU A 448 -16.74 19.95 10.92
N GLN A 449 -17.69 19.01 10.80
CA GLN A 449 -17.52 17.64 11.34
C GLN A 449 -16.80 16.69 10.38
N LEU A 450 -16.56 17.07 9.12
CA LEU A 450 -15.93 16.18 8.13
C LEU A 450 -14.61 15.54 8.61
N PRO A 451 -13.68 16.24 9.30
CA PRO A 451 -12.45 15.62 9.80
C PRO A 451 -12.67 14.47 10.79
N LYS A 452 -13.82 14.43 11.48
CA LYS A 452 -14.15 13.36 12.43
C LYS A 452 -14.59 12.06 11.76
N LEU A 453 -14.67 12.03 10.42
CA LEU A 453 -14.98 10.81 9.67
C LEU A 453 -13.75 9.94 9.41
N GLU A 454 -12.56 10.48 9.61
CA GLU A 454 -11.31 9.77 9.37
C GLU A 454 -11.22 8.52 10.27
N GLY A 455 -11.02 7.36 9.65
CA GLY A 455 -10.95 6.08 10.34
C GLY A 455 -12.30 5.43 10.66
N CYS A 456 -13.42 6.13 10.46
CA CYS A 456 -14.76 5.53 10.64
C CYS A 456 -14.97 4.38 9.66
N GLN A 457 -15.69 3.36 10.11
CA GLN A 457 -16.01 2.20 9.29
C GLN A 457 -17.39 2.38 8.66
N ALA A 458 -17.51 2.06 7.37
CA ALA A 458 -18.78 2.11 6.67
C ALA A 458 -19.03 0.85 5.83
N HIS A 459 -20.31 0.55 5.62
CA HIS A 459 -20.75 -0.50 4.70
C HIS A 459 -21.99 -0.07 3.91
N THR A 460 -22.06 -0.45 2.64
CA THR A 460 -23.25 -0.26 1.79
C THR A 460 -23.81 -1.60 1.33
N SER A 461 -25.14 -1.69 1.25
CA SER A 461 -25.84 -2.90 0.82
C SER A 461 -25.76 -3.16 -0.69
N VAL A 462 -25.13 -2.25 -1.45
CA VAL A 462 -24.91 -2.34 -2.90
C VAL A 462 -23.54 -1.74 -3.25
N MET A 463 -23.06 -2.06 -4.45
CA MET A 463 -21.91 -1.41 -5.09
C MET A 463 -22.16 0.09 -5.25
N LEU A 464 -21.14 0.89 -4.95
CA LEU A 464 -21.17 2.33 -5.14
C LEU A 464 -20.50 2.73 -6.45
N SER A 465 -20.86 3.93 -6.92
CA SER A 465 -20.14 4.57 -8.03
C SER A 465 -18.70 4.92 -7.64
N ASP A 466 -17.81 5.01 -8.63
CA ASP A 466 -16.43 5.46 -8.41
C ASP A 466 -16.34 6.83 -7.75
N VAL A 467 -17.30 7.71 -8.05
CA VAL A 467 -17.38 9.06 -7.46
C VAL A 467 -17.60 8.97 -5.95
N ASP A 468 -18.54 8.12 -5.52
CA ASP A 468 -18.83 7.93 -4.11
C ASP A 468 -17.68 7.24 -3.36
N ILE A 469 -17.09 6.20 -3.96
CA ILE A 469 -15.92 5.49 -3.40
C ILE A 469 -14.74 6.46 -3.22
N LYS A 470 -14.43 7.28 -4.24
CA LYS A 470 -13.35 8.27 -4.17
C LYS A 470 -13.62 9.33 -3.09
N THR A 471 -14.87 9.75 -2.93
CA THR A 471 -15.25 10.73 -1.91
C THR A 471 -15.06 10.18 -0.50
N PHE A 472 -15.55 8.98 -0.19
CA PHE A 472 -15.30 8.33 1.11
C PHE A 472 -13.81 8.11 1.38
N LYS A 473 -13.05 7.71 0.35
CA LYS A 473 -11.60 7.55 0.46
C LYS A 473 -10.89 8.85 0.84
N LYS A 474 -11.27 9.99 0.23
CA LYS A 474 -10.73 11.32 0.57
C LYS A 474 -11.09 11.76 1.99
N LEU A 475 -12.24 11.31 2.51
CA LEU A 475 -12.68 11.56 3.88
C LEU A 475 -12.03 10.60 4.90
N GLY A 476 -11.16 9.67 4.47
CA GLY A 476 -10.53 8.70 5.36
C GLY A 476 -11.48 7.61 5.88
N VAL A 477 -12.67 7.46 5.30
CA VAL A 477 -13.66 6.46 5.71
C VAL A 477 -13.29 5.09 5.14
N GLN A 478 -13.27 4.08 6.00
CA GLN A 478 -12.99 2.69 5.63
C GLN A 478 -14.27 2.01 5.12
N LEU A 479 -14.56 2.22 3.83
CA LEU A 479 -15.74 1.71 3.14
C LEU A 479 -15.60 0.26 2.69
N THR A 480 -16.72 -0.48 2.76
CA THR A 480 -16.93 -1.79 2.12
C THR A 480 -18.30 -1.80 1.45
N CYS A 481 -18.49 -2.61 0.42
CA CYS A 481 -19.77 -2.74 -0.29
C CYS A 481 -20.16 -4.21 -0.38
N GLN A 482 -21.46 -4.51 -0.37
CA GLN A 482 -21.94 -5.79 -0.88
C GLN A 482 -21.64 -5.90 -2.38
N ALA A 483 -21.26 -7.10 -2.82
CA ALA A 483 -21.08 -7.43 -4.23
C ALA A 483 -22.45 -7.65 -4.90
N VAL A 484 -23.25 -6.58 -4.96
CA VAL A 484 -24.58 -6.54 -5.60
C VAL A 484 -24.74 -5.18 -6.27
N TYR A 485 -25.14 -5.15 -7.55
CA TYR A 485 -25.46 -3.89 -8.23
C TYR A 485 -26.81 -3.33 -7.77
N GLU A 486 -26.96 -1.99 -7.76
CA GLU A 486 -28.24 -1.34 -7.43
C GLU A 486 -29.34 -1.65 -8.47
N THR A 487 -28.93 -1.87 -9.73
CA THR A 487 -29.84 -2.15 -10.86
C THR A 487 -29.32 -3.33 -11.68
N ASP A 488 -30.22 -4.14 -12.25
CA ASP A 488 -29.89 -5.29 -13.11
C ASP A 488 -29.25 -4.92 -14.47
N HIS A 489 -29.02 -3.64 -14.73
CA HIS A 489 -28.37 -3.17 -15.96
C HIS A 489 -26.85 -3.27 -15.84
N ILE A 490 -26.32 -4.45 -16.14
CA ILE A 490 -24.90 -4.80 -16.03
C ILE A 490 -24.03 -4.13 -17.13
N TYR A 491 -24.64 -3.60 -18.20
CA TYR A 491 -23.90 -3.14 -19.40
C TYR A 491 -24.25 -1.72 -19.91
N HIS A 492 -25.12 -0.95 -19.24
CA HIS A 492 -25.63 0.34 -19.74
C HIS A 492 -25.75 1.45 -18.71
#